data_AF-A0A0N0L8N8-F1
#
_entry.id   AF-A0A0N0L8N8-F1
#
_cell.length_a   1.000
_cell.length_b   1.000
_cell.length_c   1.000
_cell.angle_alpha   90.00
_cell.angle_beta   90.00
_cell.angle_gamma   90.00
#
_symmetry.space_group_name_H-M   'P 1'
#
loop_
_entity.id
_entity.type
_entity.pdbx_description
1 polymer ?
#
loop_
_entity_poly.entity_id
_entity_poly.type
_entity_poly.pdbx_seq_one_letter_code
_entity_poly.pdbx_strand_id
1 'polypeptide(L)'
;MAKFKLIQNPTFKADVMLPTVGGDPVKVGFEFKYRDRAELATLYAGWGERHKALGEKSEEAGLEKFTAMLIDLQVEQLKAVVVGWDVDEDFTDENLRILVSSISATPSAVLAAYSEAYSKARLGN
;
A
#
# COMPACT_ATOMS: atom_id res chain seq x y z
N MET A 1 20.43 25.42 12.17
CA MET A 1 19.17 24.66 12.00
C MET A 1 19.32 23.28 12.63
N ALA A 2 18.28 22.74 13.25
CA ALA A 2 18.34 21.39 13.83
C ALA A 2 18.48 20.34 12.72
N LYS A 3 19.36 19.36 12.92
CA LYS A 3 19.63 18.28 11.94
C LYS A 3 18.58 17.16 11.96
N PHE A 4 17.74 17.12 12.99
CA PHE A 4 16.75 16.07 13.20
C PHE A 4 15.52 16.64 13.90
N LYS A 5 14.34 16.14 13.52
CA LYS A 5 13.05 16.52 14.13
C LYS A 5 12.46 15.25 14.77
N LEU A 6 12.13 15.33 16.06
CA LEU A 6 11.51 14.20 16.77
C LEU A 6 10.05 14.00 16.33
N ILE A 7 9.31 15.10 16.19
CA ILE A 7 7.93 15.11 15.71
C ILE A 7 7.95 15.02 14.19
N GLN A 8 7.62 13.85 13.65
CA GLN A 8 7.56 13.66 12.20
C GLN A 8 6.39 14.45 11.60
N ASN A 9 6.50 14.73 10.30
CA ASN A 9 5.36 15.25 9.55
C ASN A 9 4.27 14.16 9.46
N PRO A 10 2.98 14.54 9.39
CA PRO A 10 1.90 13.56 9.28
C PRO A 10 1.96 12.74 7.99
N THR A 11 2.73 13.20 7.00
CA THR A 11 2.94 12.51 5.72
C THR A 11 4.41 12.55 5.29
N PHE A 12 4.78 11.63 4.38
CA PHE A 12 6.09 11.57 3.74
C PHE A 12 5.95 11.10 2.29
N LYS A 13 6.93 11.46 1.44
CA LYS A 13 6.96 11.02 0.04
C LYS A 13 7.93 9.86 -0.16
N ALA A 14 7.58 8.91 -1.02
CA ALA A 14 8.47 7.85 -1.45
C ALA A 14 8.14 7.40 -2.90
N ASP A 15 9.18 6.98 -3.62
CA ASP A 15 9.04 6.45 -4.97
C ASP A 15 8.58 4.98 -4.92
N VAL A 16 7.62 4.63 -5.77
CA VAL A 16 7.12 3.26 -5.96
C VAL A 16 7.40 2.83 -7.39
N MET A 17 7.95 1.62 -7.57
CA MET A 17 8.10 1.02 -8.89
C MET A 17 6.81 0.27 -9.25
N LEU A 18 5.94 0.90 -10.03
CA LEU A 18 4.70 0.29 -10.49
C LEU A 18 4.97 -0.65 -11.67
N PRO A 19 4.55 -1.92 -11.61
CA PRO A 19 4.69 -2.84 -12.73
C PRO A 19 3.83 -2.36 -13.91
N THR A 20 4.27 -2.65 -15.13
CA THR A 20 3.47 -2.46 -16.35
C THR A 20 3.24 -3.81 -17.02
N VAL A 21 2.10 -3.98 -17.70
CA VAL A 21 1.81 -5.24 -18.39
C VAL A 21 2.74 -5.38 -19.59
N GLY A 22 3.67 -6.33 -19.54
CA GLY A 22 4.60 -6.62 -20.63
C GLY A 22 5.68 -5.56 -20.87
N GLY A 23 5.86 -4.62 -19.93
CA GLY A 23 6.87 -3.56 -20.02
C GLY A 23 7.72 -3.44 -18.75
N ASP A 24 8.62 -2.46 -18.75
CA ASP A 24 9.43 -2.15 -17.59
C ASP A 24 8.60 -1.45 -16.50
N PRO A 25 8.91 -1.68 -15.20
CA PRO A 25 8.27 -0.94 -14.13
C PRO A 25 8.53 0.57 -14.21
N VAL A 26 7.50 1.37 -13.97
CA VAL A 26 7.56 2.83 -13.99
C VAL A 26 7.69 3.35 -12.57
N LYS A 27 8.59 4.31 -12.36
CA LYS A 27 8.76 4.99 -11.08
C LYS A 27 7.68 6.07 -10.91
N VAL A 28 6.89 5.97 -9.85
CA VAL A 28 5.82 6.91 -9.52
C VAL A 28 5.97 7.40 -8.08
N GLY A 29 5.83 8.72 -7.87
CA GLY A 29 5.87 9.31 -6.53
C GLY A 29 4.57 9.07 -5.78
N PHE A 30 4.66 8.59 -4.54
CA PHE A 30 3.51 8.46 -3.63
C PHE A 30 3.73 9.31 -2.39
N GLU A 31 2.64 9.88 -1.89
CA GLU A 31 2.58 10.48 -0.57
C GLU A 31 1.85 9.54 0.40
N PHE A 32 2.49 9.24 1.51
CA PHE A 32 2.04 8.27 2.50
C PHE A 32 1.81 8.91 3.86
N LYS A 33 0.88 8.35 4.63
CA LYS A 33 0.63 8.70 6.04
C LYS A 33 1.74 8.17 6.92
N TYR A 34 2.38 9.05 7.68
CA TYR A 34 3.26 8.66 8.76
C TYR A 34 2.46 7.98 9.87
N ARG A 35 3.06 6.97 10.49
CA ARG A 35 2.59 6.28 11.69
C ARG A 35 3.77 5.99 12.59
N ASP A 36 3.56 6.09 13.90
CA ASP A 36 4.54 5.62 14.86
C ASP A 36 4.59 4.07 14.89
N ARG A 37 5.52 3.53 15.69
CA ARG A 37 5.73 2.08 15.77
C ARG A 37 4.52 1.31 16.32
N ALA A 38 3.76 1.90 17.24
CA ALA A 38 2.58 1.26 17.84
C ALA A 38 1.39 1.29 16.87
N GLU A 39 1.21 2.40 16.17
CA GLU A 39 0.21 2.57 15.12
C GLU A 39 0.46 1.62 13.93
N LEU A 40 1.73 1.45 13.51
CA LEU A 40 2.09 0.47 12.47
C LEU A 40 1.81 -0.97 12.90
N ALA A 41 2.18 -1.34 14.13
CA ALA A 41 1.91 -2.69 14.64
C ALA A 41 0.41 -2.99 14.64
N THR A 42 -0.41 -2.02 15.06
CA THR A 42 -1.87 -2.13 15.08
C THR A 42 -2.44 -2.26 13.67
N LEU A 43 -1.95 -1.45 12.73
CA LEU A 43 -2.35 -1.50 11.32
C LEU A 43 -2.08 -2.88 10.71
N TYR A 44 -0.86 -3.41 10.87
CA TYR A 44 -0.46 -4.69 10.31
C TYR A 44 -1.16 -5.88 10.97
N ALA A 45 -1.38 -5.84 12.28
CA ALA A 45 -2.21 -6.85 12.95
C ALA A 45 -3.63 -6.87 12.36
N GLY A 46 -4.24 -5.69 12.18
CA GLY A 46 -5.56 -5.57 11.57
C GLY A 46 -5.62 -6.08 10.12
N TRP A 47 -4.56 -5.92 9.34
CA TRP A 47 -4.47 -6.49 8.00
C TRP A 47 -4.29 -8.01 8.02
N GLY A 48 -3.49 -8.55 8.94
CA GLY A 48 -3.31 -9.99 9.13
C GLY A 48 -4.62 -10.71 9.42
N GLU A 49 -5.43 -10.18 10.36
CA GLU A 49 -6.74 -10.75 10.69
C GLU A 49 -7.71 -10.74 9.50
N ARG A 50 -7.73 -9.64 8.73
CA ARG A 50 -8.56 -9.54 7.51
C ARG A 50 -8.12 -10.51 6.42
N HIS A 51 -6.81 -10.68 6.21
CA HIS A 51 -6.28 -11.65 5.27
C HIS A 51 -6.64 -13.09 5.67
N LYS A 52 -6.54 -13.42 6.96
CA LYS A 52 -6.95 -14.72 7.47
C LYS A 52 -8.45 -14.97 7.22
N ALA A 53 -9.30 -14.01 7.57
CA ALA A 53 -10.74 -14.10 7.35
C ALA A 53 -11.12 -14.21 5.86
N LEU A 54 -10.33 -13.60 4.96
CA LEU A 54 -10.50 -13.77 3.52
C LEU A 54 -10.06 -15.17 3.06
N GLY A 55 -8.95 -15.69 3.58
CA GLY A 55 -8.44 -17.03 3.29
C GLY A 55 -9.44 -18.13 3.67
N GLU A 56 -10.13 -17.99 4.80
CA GLU A 56 -11.19 -18.92 5.21
C GLU A 56 -12.36 -18.97 4.21
N LYS A 57 -12.58 -17.88 3.45
CA LYS A 57 -13.64 -17.78 2.43
C LYS A 57 -13.19 -18.27 1.05
N SER A 58 -11.94 -18.69 0.87
CA SER A 58 -11.42 -19.04 -0.47
C SER A 58 -12.01 -20.32 -1.03
N GLU A 59 -12.39 -21.28 -0.17
CA GLU A 59 -13.00 -22.55 -0.60
C GLU A 59 -14.49 -22.39 -0.93
N GLU A 60 -15.16 -21.43 -0.30
CA GLU A 60 -16.59 -21.17 -0.48
C GLU A 60 -16.88 -20.18 -1.62
N ALA A 61 -15.95 -19.28 -1.88
CA ALA A 61 -16.06 -18.28 -2.93
C ALA A 61 -15.36 -18.77 -4.21
N GLY A 62 -16.11 -18.87 -5.31
CA GLY A 62 -15.50 -19.07 -6.63
C GLY A 62 -14.46 -17.99 -6.94
N LEU A 63 -13.52 -18.30 -7.86
CA LEU A 63 -12.35 -17.48 -8.17
C LEU A 63 -12.68 -15.99 -8.42
N GLU A 64 -13.74 -15.71 -9.18
CA GLU A 64 -14.17 -14.34 -9.47
C GLU A 64 -14.57 -13.58 -8.20
N LYS A 65 -15.41 -14.20 -7.36
CA LYS A 65 -15.86 -13.59 -6.10
C LYS A 65 -14.70 -13.41 -5.12
N PHE A 66 -13.81 -14.41 -5.04
CA PHE A 66 -12.60 -14.30 -4.22
C PHE A 66 -11.71 -13.15 -4.68
N THR A 67 -11.50 -13.00 -5.99
CA THR A 67 -10.72 -11.91 -6.57
C THR A 67 -11.34 -10.54 -6.25
N ALA A 68 -12.66 -10.41 -6.36
CA ALA A 68 -13.35 -9.17 -5.98
C ALA A 68 -13.15 -8.81 -4.50
N MET A 69 -13.25 -9.79 -3.59
CA MET A 69 -12.99 -9.58 -2.17
C MET A 69 -11.53 -9.21 -1.88
N LEU A 70 -10.58 -9.78 -2.63
CA LEU A 70 -9.17 -9.42 -2.51
C LEU A 70 -8.90 -7.99 -2.98
N ILE A 71 -9.51 -7.56 -4.09
CA ILE A 71 -9.45 -6.18 -4.57
C ILE A 71 -10.00 -5.23 -3.50
N ASP A 72 -11.14 -5.53 -2.89
CA ASP A 72 -11.72 -4.70 -1.83
C ASP A 72 -10.76 -4.54 -0.65
N LEU A 73 -10.18 -5.64 -0.17
CA LEU A 73 -9.20 -5.64 0.91
C LEU A 73 -7.97 -4.79 0.55
N GLN A 74 -7.45 -4.93 -0.66
CA GLN A 74 -6.27 -4.19 -1.12
C GLN A 74 -6.56 -2.69 -1.29
N VAL A 75 -7.74 -2.31 -1.79
CA VAL A 75 -8.18 -0.91 -1.84
C VAL A 75 -8.19 -0.32 -0.42
N GLU A 76 -8.78 -1.02 0.56
CA GLU A 76 -8.78 -0.57 1.95
C GLU A 76 -7.36 -0.37 2.52
N GLN A 77 -6.45 -1.30 2.23
CA GLN A 77 -5.05 -1.21 2.66
C GLN A 77 -4.36 0.02 2.06
N LEU A 78 -4.52 0.26 0.76
CA LEU A 78 -3.92 1.43 0.10
C LEU A 78 -4.53 2.74 0.62
N LYS A 79 -5.84 2.84 0.79
CA LYS A 79 -6.50 4.03 1.40
C LYS A 79 -6.00 4.32 2.81
N ALA A 80 -5.66 3.26 3.57
CA ALA A 80 -5.15 3.42 4.91
C ALA A 80 -3.76 4.07 4.94
N VAL A 81 -2.95 3.94 3.89
CA VAL A 81 -1.55 4.40 3.89
C VAL A 81 -1.27 5.53 2.91
N VAL A 82 -1.97 5.63 1.78
CA VAL A 82 -1.76 6.67 0.75
C VAL A 82 -2.62 7.90 1.06
N VAL A 83 -2.07 9.10 0.81
CA VAL A 83 -2.83 10.36 0.78
C VAL A 83 -2.91 10.98 -0.60
N GLY A 84 -1.98 10.63 -1.50
CA GLY A 84 -1.92 11.12 -2.87
C GLY A 84 -0.81 10.43 -3.65
N TRP A 85 -0.78 10.68 -4.95
CA TRP A 85 0.17 10.09 -5.88
C TRP A 85 0.53 11.09 -6.98
N ASP A 86 1.56 10.76 -7.74
CA ASP A 86 2.00 11.47 -8.94
C ASP A 86 1.58 10.69 -10.20
N VAL A 87 0.28 10.39 -10.27
CA VAL A 87 -0.39 9.76 -11.42
C VAL A 87 -1.29 10.84 -12.03
N ASP A 88 -1.53 10.77 -13.34
CA ASP A 88 -2.30 11.77 -14.08
C ASP A 88 -3.76 11.90 -13.56
N GLU A 89 -4.38 10.79 -13.17
CA GLU A 89 -5.71 10.80 -12.58
C GLU A 89 -5.71 11.23 -11.11
N ASP A 90 -6.76 11.95 -10.68
CA ASP A 90 -6.92 12.37 -9.29
C ASP A 90 -6.96 11.19 -8.31
N PHE A 91 -6.43 11.38 -7.09
CA PHE A 91 -6.52 10.37 -6.03
C PHE A 91 -7.94 10.27 -5.47
N THR A 92 -8.77 9.43 -6.09
CA THR A 92 -10.15 9.15 -5.70
C THR A 92 -10.34 7.66 -5.40
N ASP A 93 -11.44 7.32 -4.70
CA ASP A 93 -11.81 5.93 -4.42
C ASP A 93 -11.98 5.10 -5.70
N GLU A 94 -12.50 5.72 -6.76
CA GLU A 94 -12.70 5.11 -8.07
C GLU A 94 -11.35 4.81 -8.74
N ASN A 95 -10.48 5.82 -8.86
CA ASN A 95 -9.18 5.66 -9.50
C ASN A 95 -8.27 4.72 -8.72
N LEU A 96 -8.39 4.69 -7.39
CA LEU A 96 -7.64 3.75 -6.56
C LEU A 96 -8.10 2.31 -6.80
N ARG A 97 -9.40 2.08 -6.97
CA ARG A 97 -9.92 0.76 -7.35
C ARG A 97 -9.44 0.34 -8.73
N ILE A 98 -9.39 1.26 -9.69
CA ILE A 98 -8.81 1.03 -11.02
C ILE A 98 -7.36 0.59 -10.87
N LEU A 99 -6.54 1.34 -10.12
CA LEU A 99 -5.13 1.00 -9.88
C LEU A 99 -4.97 -0.42 -9.31
N VAL A 100 -5.75 -0.76 -8.28
CA VAL A 100 -5.69 -2.08 -7.61
C VAL A 100 -6.13 -3.21 -8.54
N SER A 101 -7.16 -2.98 -9.36
CA SER A 101 -7.70 -3.99 -10.27
C SER A 101 -6.88 -4.19 -11.55
N SER A 102 -6.06 -3.20 -11.94
CA SER A 102 -5.34 -3.20 -13.21
C SER A 102 -4.28 -4.30 -13.31
N ILE A 103 -3.43 -4.40 -12.28
CA ILE A 103 -2.29 -5.31 -12.24
C ILE A 103 -2.19 -5.86 -10.82
N SER A 104 -2.29 -7.18 -10.68
CA SER A 104 -2.31 -7.86 -9.38
C SER A 104 -1.07 -7.59 -8.49
N ALA A 105 0.06 -7.25 -9.10
CA ALA A 105 1.29 -6.91 -8.40
C ALA A 105 1.37 -5.45 -7.91
N THR A 106 0.54 -4.55 -8.45
CA THR A 106 0.57 -3.11 -8.12
C THR A 106 0.29 -2.82 -6.64
N PRO A 107 -0.76 -3.38 -6.00
CA PRO A 107 -1.02 -3.14 -4.58
C PRO A 107 0.16 -3.55 -3.69
N SER A 108 0.77 -4.71 -3.98
CA SER A 108 1.92 -5.22 -3.25
C SER A 108 3.14 -4.31 -3.37
N ALA A 109 3.40 -3.73 -4.56
CA ALA A 109 4.50 -2.79 -4.76
C ALA A 109 4.34 -1.51 -3.92
N VAL A 110 3.12 -0.96 -3.86
CA VAL A 110 2.81 0.24 -3.05
C VAL A 110 2.97 -0.05 -1.56
N LEU A 111 2.44 -1.18 -1.08
CA LEU A 111 2.56 -1.59 0.34
C LEU A 111 4.00 -1.91 0.73
N ALA A 112 4.78 -2.51 -0.16
CA ALA A 112 6.20 -2.77 0.05
C ALA A 112 6.98 -1.47 0.21
N ALA A 113 6.78 -0.49 -0.69
CA ALA A 113 7.43 0.82 -0.60
C ALA A 113 7.08 1.55 0.72
N TYR A 114 5.83 1.45 1.18
CA TYR A 114 5.42 1.99 2.47
C TYR A 114 6.16 1.32 3.64
N SER A 115 6.23 0.00 3.66
CA SER A 115 6.93 -0.78 4.70
C SER A 115 8.43 -0.46 4.70
N GLU A 116 9.05 -0.39 3.52
CA GLU A 116 10.47 -0.09 3.34
C GLU A 116 10.85 1.29 3.87
N ALA A 117 9.95 2.27 3.79
CA ALA A 117 10.19 3.61 4.34
C ALA A 117 10.46 3.57 5.86
N TYR A 118 9.92 2.60 6.59
CA TYR A 118 10.19 2.40 8.02
C TYR A 118 11.37 1.45 8.30
N SER A 119 11.71 0.56 7.38
CA SER A 119 12.77 -0.44 7.57
C SER A 119 14.14 0.01 7.07
N LYS A 120 14.24 1.09 6.30
CA LYS A 120 15.52 1.64 5.77
C LYS A 120 16.54 2.06 6.85
N ALA A 121 16.23 1.92 8.14
CA ALA A 121 17.22 1.93 9.23
C ALA A 121 18.03 0.62 9.39
N ARG A 122 17.84 -0.40 8.54
CA ARG A 122 18.55 -1.69 8.62
C ARG A 122 19.16 -2.17 7.30
N LEU A 123 19.94 -1.31 6.64
CA LEU A 123 20.92 -1.73 5.62
C LEU A 123 22.27 -1.03 5.82
N GLY A 124 22.66 -0.83 7.09
CA GLY A 124 24.05 -0.62 7.48
C GLY A 124 24.54 -1.87 8.19
N ASN A 125 24.95 -2.88 7.42
CA ASN A 125 25.79 -3.99 7.87
C ASN A 125 26.76 -4.30 6.74
#